data_AF-A0A916WM51-F1
#
_entry.id   AF-A0A916WM51-F1
#
_cell.length_a   1.000
_cell.length_b   1.000
_cell.length_c   1.000
_cell.angle_alpha   90.00
_cell.angle_beta   90.00
_cell.angle_gamma   90.00
#
_symmetry.space_group_name_H-M   'P 1'
#
loop_
_entity.id
_entity.type
_entity.pdbx_description
1 polymer ?
#
loop_
_entity_poly.entity_id
_entity_poly.type
_entity_poly.pdbx_seq_one_letter_code
_entity_poly.pdbx_strand_id
1 'polypeptide(L)'
;MSAELGDTGAGVTISQVVPFPYTPSLAVVREYQQRMTEAGNTDFDFSSMEGFLAAKVFVEGLRRAGKTLTRESLVTGLESMRDVNMGGFSVNYSPKNHEGSRYTDLTIIGRGGRFVR
;
A
#
# COMPACT_ATOMS: atom_id res chain seq x y z
N MET A 1 -12.64 -12.54 0.66
CA MET A 1 -13.03 -12.69 2.09
C MET A 1 -14.39 -12.08 2.39
N SER A 2 -14.62 -10.76 2.25
CA SER A 2 -15.95 -10.21 2.59
C SER A 2 -17.07 -10.75 1.68
N ALA A 3 -16.79 -10.99 0.40
CA ALA A 3 -17.72 -11.63 -0.53
C ALA A 3 -18.11 -13.05 -0.09
N GLU A 4 -17.16 -13.81 0.47
CA GLU A 4 -17.40 -15.18 1.00
C GLU A 4 -18.25 -15.15 2.28
N LEU A 5 -18.07 -14.12 3.12
CA LEU A 5 -18.81 -13.99 4.38
C LEU A 5 -20.23 -13.44 4.18
N GLY A 6 -20.48 -12.70 3.11
CA GLY A 6 -21.77 -12.07 2.84
C GLY A 6 -22.29 -11.29 4.05
N ASP A 7 -23.57 -11.47 4.38
CA ASP A 7 -24.19 -10.78 5.53
C ASP A 7 -23.68 -11.25 6.90
N THR A 8 -23.09 -12.45 6.99
CA THR A 8 -22.51 -12.94 8.26
C THR A 8 -21.22 -12.21 8.63
N GLY A 9 -20.57 -11.56 7.65
CA GLY A 9 -19.40 -10.72 7.88
C GLY A 9 -19.73 -9.37 8.51
N ALA A 10 -21.00 -8.97 8.57
CA ALA A 10 -21.39 -7.66 9.09
C ALA A 10 -20.93 -7.48 10.55
N GLY A 11 -20.14 -6.42 10.80
CA GLY A 11 -19.57 -6.10 12.12
C GLY A 11 -18.15 -6.65 12.35
N VAL A 12 -17.63 -7.49 11.44
CA VAL A 12 -16.23 -7.91 11.50
C VAL A 12 -15.32 -6.70 11.28
N THR A 13 -14.42 -6.45 12.23
CA THR A 13 -13.42 -5.38 12.15
C THR A 13 -12.08 -5.95 11.73
N ILE A 14 -11.42 -5.28 10.78
CA ILE A 14 -10.14 -5.70 10.21
C ILE A 14 -9.15 -4.54 10.32
N SER A 15 -7.99 -4.83 10.91
CA SER A 15 -6.83 -3.95 10.86
C SER A 15 -6.19 -4.04 9.47
N GLN A 16 -6.15 -2.90 8.79
CA GLN A 16 -5.52 -2.73 7.48
C GLN A 16 -4.15 -2.09 7.65
N VAL A 17 -3.19 -2.55 6.85
CA VAL A 17 -1.80 -2.02 6.84
C VAL A 17 -1.56 -1.07 5.65
N VAL A 18 -2.59 -0.82 4.86
CA VAL A 18 -2.58 0.10 3.72
C VAL A 18 -3.77 1.06 3.80
N PRO A 19 -3.70 2.23 3.16
CA PRO A 19 -4.83 3.14 3.08
C PRO A 19 -6.06 2.52 2.42
N PHE A 20 -7.25 3.01 2.78
CA PHE A 20 -8.53 2.57 2.21
C PHE A 20 -8.56 2.77 0.68
N PRO A 21 -8.63 1.69 -0.13
CA PRO A 21 -8.33 1.76 -1.57
C PRO A 21 -9.50 2.29 -2.41
N TYR A 22 -10.71 2.31 -1.86
CA TYR A 22 -11.94 2.63 -2.59
C TYR A 22 -12.23 4.14 -2.66
N THR A 23 -11.74 4.92 -1.70
CA THR A 23 -12.00 6.37 -1.64
C THR A 23 -10.70 7.17 -1.82
N PRO A 24 -10.58 8.00 -2.87
CA PRO A 24 -9.35 8.73 -3.24
C PRO A 24 -9.00 9.92 -2.32
N SER A 25 -9.06 9.73 -1.00
CA SER A 25 -8.79 10.75 0.02
C SER A 25 -7.32 11.17 0.03
N LEU A 26 -6.39 10.21 0.03
CA LEU A 26 -4.95 10.45 -0.04
C LEU A 26 -4.45 10.51 -1.50
N ALA A 27 -3.35 11.24 -1.72
CA ALA A 27 -2.76 11.35 -3.06
C ALA A 27 -2.25 9.99 -3.57
N VAL A 28 -1.73 9.15 -2.69
CA VAL A 28 -1.29 7.79 -3.05
C VAL A 28 -2.43 6.90 -3.54
N VAL A 29 -3.63 7.05 -2.97
CA VAL A 29 -4.82 6.28 -3.38
C VAL A 29 -5.33 6.79 -4.73
N ARG A 30 -5.30 8.11 -4.96
CA ARG A 30 -5.60 8.70 -6.28
C ARG A 30 -4.67 8.16 -7.36
N GLU A 31 -3.38 8.16 -7.10
CA GLU A 31 -2.38 7.64 -8.05
C GLU A 31 -2.59 6.14 -8.30
N TYR A 32 -2.83 5.35 -7.25
CA TYR A 32 -3.14 3.93 -7.37
C TYR A 32 -4.33 3.68 -8.31
N GLN A 33 -5.47 4.33 -8.05
CA GLN A 33 -6.68 4.15 -8.85
C GLN A 33 -6.45 4.59 -10.30
N GLN A 34 -5.73 5.69 -10.52
CA GLN A 34 -5.36 6.15 -11.85
C GLN A 34 -4.51 5.10 -12.58
N ARG A 35 -3.44 4.59 -11.96
CA ARG A 35 -2.53 3.62 -12.58
C ARG A 35 -3.19 2.28 -12.87
N MET A 36 -4.04 1.81 -11.97
CA MET A 36 -4.84 0.60 -12.19
C MET A 36 -5.79 0.78 -13.38
N THR A 37 -6.48 1.92 -13.45
CA THR A 37 -7.39 2.24 -14.55
C THR A 37 -6.66 2.37 -15.88
N GLU A 38 -5.50 3.02 -15.92
CA GLU A 38 -4.60 3.10 -17.09
C GLU A 38 -4.14 1.71 -17.55
N ALA A 39 -3.98 0.76 -16.62
CA ALA A 39 -3.67 -0.63 -16.90
C ALA A 39 -4.91 -1.49 -17.27
N GLY A 40 -6.10 -0.88 -17.36
CA GLY A 40 -7.35 -1.56 -17.72
C GLY A 40 -7.98 -2.36 -16.59
N ASN A 41 -7.59 -2.11 -15.33
CA ASN A 41 -8.13 -2.80 -14.16
C ASN A 41 -8.88 -1.81 -13.23
N THR A 42 -10.13 -2.10 -12.93
CA THR A 42 -10.99 -1.31 -12.02
C THR A 42 -11.33 -2.06 -10.72
N ASP A 43 -10.82 -3.28 -10.55
CA ASP A 43 -11.04 -4.12 -9.38
C ASP A 43 -10.07 -3.70 -8.27
N PHE A 44 -10.44 -2.64 -7.56
CA PHE A 44 -9.66 -2.13 -6.45
C PHE A 44 -9.90 -2.96 -5.18
N ASP A 45 -8.84 -3.29 -4.48
CA ASP A 45 -8.90 -3.94 -3.18
C ASP A 45 -7.65 -3.65 -2.34
N PHE A 46 -7.64 -4.14 -1.09
CA PHE A 46 -6.50 -3.92 -0.19
C PHE A 46 -5.22 -4.58 -0.70
N SER A 47 -5.31 -5.75 -1.34
CA SER A 47 -4.15 -6.50 -1.82
C SER A 47 -3.48 -5.82 -3.02
N SER A 48 -4.26 -5.31 -3.97
CA SER A 48 -3.73 -4.55 -5.11
C SER A 48 -3.19 -3.19 -4.69
N MET A 49 -3.78 -2.54 -3.69
CA MET A 49 -3.21 -1.32 -3.08
C MET A 49 -1.87 -1.61 -2.38
N GLU A 50 -1.77 -2.72 -1.65
CA GLU A 50 -0.51 -3.17 -1.05
C GLU A 50 0.56 -3.46 -2.12
N GLY A 51 0.19 -4.19 -3.17
CA GLY A 51 1.07 -4.46 -4.31
C GLY A 51 1.57 -3.17 -4.97
N PHE A 52 0.70 -2.18 -5.14
CA PHE A 52 1.08 -0.87 -5.68
C PHE A 52 2.07 -0.13 -4.78
N LEU A 53 1.84 -0.10 -3.46
CA LEU A 53 2.77 0.51 -2.50
C LEU A 53 4.12 -0.21 -2.50
N ALA A 54 4.12 -1.54 -2.48
CA ALA A 54 5.34 -2.35 -2.56
C ALA A 54 6.13 -2.06 -3.84
N ALA A 55 5.44 -1.95 -4.98
CA ALA A 55 6.07 -1.59 -6.25
C ALA A 55 6.66 -0.17 -6.21
N LYS A 56 5.96 0.81 -5.64
CA LYS A 56 6.48 2.17 -5.46
C LYS A 56 7.73 2.20 -4.57
N VAL A 57 7.73 1.46 -3.45
CA VAL A 57 8.90 1.28 -2.57
C VAL A 57 10.07 0.69 -3.36
N PHE A 58 9.83 -0.36 -4.11
CA PHE A 58 10.85 -1.00 -4.91
C PHE A 58 11.45 -0.04 -5.95
N VAL A 59 10.60 0.69 -6.69
CA VAL A 59 11.04 1.70 -7.67
C VAL A 59 11.85 2.81 -7.00
N GLU A 60 11.44 3.30 -5.83
CA GLU A 60 12.21 4.30 -5.08
C GLU A 60 13.58 3.76 -4.63
N GLY A 61 13.62 2.51 -4.16
CA GLY A 61 14.87 1.82 -3.85
C GLY A 61 15.80 1.72 -5.06
N LEU A 62 15.26 1.38 -6.23
CA LEU A 62 16.02 1.36 -7.49
C LEU A 62 16.54 2.74 -7.89
N ARG A 63 15.74 3.82 -7.73
CA ARG A 63 16.19 5.18 -8.00
C ARG A 63 17.37 5.58 -7.11
N ARG A 64 17.34 5.17 -5.85
CA ARG A 64 18.40 5.44 -4.84
C ARG A 64 19.64 4.58 -5.04
N ALA A 65 19.49 3.37 -5.56
CA ALA A 65 20.60 2.47 -5.88
C ALA A 65 21.57 3.06 -6.94
N GLY A 66 21.07 3.98 -7.77
CA GLY A 66 21.87 4.66 -8.79
C GLY A 66 22.03 3.86 -10.08
N LYS A 67 22.95 4.28 -10.94
CA LYS A 67 23.08 3.76 -12.32
C LYS A 67 23.66 2.35 -12.41
N THR A 68 24.53 1.98 -11.47
CA THR A 68 25.17 0.67 -11.44
C THR A 68 24.39 -0.24 -10.49
N LEU A 69 23.35 -0.86 -11.03
CA LEU A 69 22.43 -1.68 -10.24
C LEU A 69 23.06 -3.05 -9.90
N THR A 70 23.30 -3.26 -8.62
CA THR A 70 23.60 -4.56 -8.00
C THR A 70 22.61 -4.85 -6.86
N ARG A 71 22.57 -6.08 -6.37
CA ARG A 71 21.76 -6.46 -5.20
C ARG A 71 22.12 -5.61 -3.98
N GLU A 72 23.40 -5.39 -3.75
CA GLU A 72 23.94 -4.62 -2.62
C GLU A 72 23.57 -3.14 -2.73
N SER A 73 23.64 -2.58 -3.95
CA SER A 73 23.23 -1.19 -4.19
C SER A 73 21.72 -1.00 -3.99
N LEU A 74 20.89 -1.99 -4.33
CA LEU A 74 19.45 -1.94 -4.10
C LEU A 74 19.13 -1.98 -2.60
N VAL A 75 19.75 -2.88 -1.84
CA VAL A 75 19.58 -2.93 -0.38
C VAL A 75 19.99 -1.60 0.25
N THR A 76 21.15 -1.07 -0.13
CA THR A 76 21.62 0.24 0.34
C THR A 76 20.65 1.36 -0.04
N GLY A 77 20.10 1.31 -1.26
CA GLY A 77 19.10 2.27 -1.75
C GLY A 77 17.83 2.25 -0.90
N LEU A 78 17.29 1.07 -0.62
CA LEU A 78 16.13 0.89 0.26
C LEU A 78 16.44 1.37 1.68
N GLU A 79 17.55 0.95 2.28
CA GLU A 79 17.95 1.33 3.64
C GLU A 79 18.23 2.83 3.82
N SER A 80 18.43 3.56 2.72
CA SER A 80 18.58 5.01 2.72
C SER A 80 17.24 5.78 2.78
N MET A 81 16.10 5.10 2.66
CA MET A 81 14.78 5.73 2.69
C MET A 81 14.45 6.23 4.11
N ARG A 82 14.59 7.54 4.32
CA ARG A 82 14.21 8.25 5.54
C ARG A 82 13.06 9.20 5.24
N ASP A 83 11.97 9.03 5.97
CA ASP A 83 10.74 9.80 5.92
C ASP A 83 10.22 10.02 4.49
N VAL A 84 10.26 8.95 3.68
CA VAL A 84 9.80 9.01 2.30
C VAL A 84 8.27 9.07 2.29
N ASN A 85 7.73 10.22 1.90
CA ASN A 85 6.29 10.41 1.77
C ASN A 85 5.82 10.00 0.36
N MET A 86 4.97 8.98 0.29
CA MET A 86 4.41 8.46 -0.96
C MET A 86 3.05 9.07 -1.32
N GLY A 87 2.72 10.28 -0.86
CA GLY A 87 1.43 10.91 -1.09
C GLY A 87 0.44 10.69 0.06
N GLY A 88 0.92 10.83 1.30
CA GLY A 88 0.16 10.62 2.53
C GLY A 88 0.43 9.29 3.22
N PHE A 89 1.28 8.43 2.64
CA PHE A 89 1.77 7.19 3.25
C PHE A 89 3.28 7.30 3.45
N SER A 90 3.75 7.21 4.68
CA SER A 90 5.17 7.38 5.01
C SER A 90 5.89 6.04 5.03
N VAL A 91 7.09 5.99 4.42
CA VAL A 91 7.96 4.81 4.38
C VAL A 91 9.33 5.16 4.95
N ASN A 92 9.81 4.29 5.84
CA ASN A 92 11.04 4.42 6.58
C ASN A 92 11.78 3.09 6.65
N TYR A 93 13.00 3.05 6.13
CA TYR A 93 13.91 1.92 6.27
C TYR A 93 15.23 2.36 6.88
N SER A 94 15.97 1.38 7.39
CA SER A 94 17.34 1.57 7.85
C SER A 94 18.10 0.25 7.86
N PRO A 95 19.44 0.27 7.98
CA PRO A 95 20.22 -0.96 8.14
C PRO A 95 19.85 -1.81 9.36
N LYS A 96 19.11 -1.24 10.32
CA LYS A 96 18.69 -1.91 11.57
C LYS A 96 17.19 -2.15 11.67
N ASN A 97 16.41 -1.65 10.72
CA ASN A 97 14.96 -1.78 10.72
C ASN A 97 14.44 -1.84 9.27
N HIS A 98 13.93 -3.02 8.91
CA HIS A 98 13.35 -3.31 7.60
C HIS A 98 11.81 -3.34 7.64
N GLU A 99 11.19 -2.89 8.73
CA GLU A 99 9.75 -2.60 8.80
C GLU A 99 9.48 -1.20 8.23
N GLY A 100 9.04 -1.15 6.97
CA GLY A 100 8.93 0.09 6.20
C GLY A 100 7.85 1.06 6.67
N SER A 101 6.81 0.57 7.33
CA SER A 101 5.66 1.38 7.75
C SER A 101 5.03 0.79 9.01
N ARG A 102 4.58 1.68 9.90
CA ARG A 102 3.75 1.38 11.07
C ARG A 102 2.28 1.79 10.86
N TYR A 103 1.89 2.05 9.61
CA TYR A 103 0.53 2.46 9.28
C TYR A 103 -0.47 1.38 9.70
N THR A 104 -1.52 1.79 10.40
CA THR A 104 -2.68 0.95 10.67
C THR A 104 -3.93 1.79 10.47
N ASP A 105 -4.96 1.18 9.91
CA ASP A 105 -6.30 1.72 9.83
C ASP A 105 -7.29 0.62 10.18
N LEU A 106 -8.48 0.98 10.63
CA LEU A 106 -9.53 0.01 10.94
C LEU A 106 -10.63 0.10 9.89
N THR A 107 -11.10 -1.05 9.45
CA THR A 107 -12.24 -1.17 8.55
C THR A 107 -13.22 -2.16 9.10
N ILE A 108 -14.51 -1.91 8.90
CA ILE A 108 -15.58 -2.81 9.30
C ILE A 108 -16.24 -3.34 8.03
N ILE A 109 -16.53 -4.64 7.99
CA ILE A 109 -17.42 -5.19 6.97
C ILE A 109 -18.85 -4.79 7.34
N GLY A 110 -19.48 -3.97 6.51
CA GLY A 110 -20.89 -3.60 6.62
C GLY A 110 -21.82 -4.65 5.98
N ARG A 111 -23.13 -4.37 6.04
CA ARG A 111 -24.13 -5.20 5.34
C ARG A 111 -23.85 -5.24 3.83
N GLY A 112 -24.09 -6.39 3.20
CA GLY A 112 -23.76 -6.61 1.80
C GLY A 112 -22.26 -6.70 1.51
N GLY A 113 -21.42 -6.99 2.51
CA GLY A 113 -20.00 -7.30 2.34
C GLY A 113 -19.09 -6.11 2.00
N ARG A 114 -19.61 -4.88 2.03
CA ARG A 114 -18.84 -3.67 1.73
C ARG A 114 -17.98 -3.25 2.91
N PHE A 115 -16.74 -2.86 2.65
CA PHE A 115 -15.90 -2.26 3.68
C PHE A 115 -16.32 -0.82 3.95
N VAL A 116 -16.40 -0.46 5.22
CA VAL A 116 -16.59 0.91 5.70
C VAL A 116 -15.44 1.26 6.64
N ARG A 117 -15.12 2.56 6.70
CA ARG A 117 -14.14 3.14 7.61
C ARG A 117 -14.86 4.04 8.59
#